data_AF-A0A4V6BER7-F1
#
_entry.id   AF-A0A4V6BER7-F1
#
_cell.length_a   1.000
_cell.length_b   1.000
_cell.length_c   1.000
_cell.angle_alpha   90.00
_cell.angle_beta   90.00
_cell.angle_gamma   90.00
#
_symmetry.space_group_name_H-M   'P 1'
#
loop_
_entity.id
_entity.type
_entity.pdbx_description
1 polymer ?
#
loop_
_entity_poly.entity_id
_entity_poly.type
_entity_poly.pdbx_seq_one_letter_code
_entity_poly.pdbx_strand_id
1 'polypeptide(L)'
;MSNGWPHLDYLNWRETCSALHLYLQVAGKYRLAHTPWLNHSWNATFYVTPNGLASSPIPDGPGIEILFDLRDHVVTGTSGDGRKASFALGPTTVAAFHANFVRLVSEVGGTPTFNGQPNEVPDPAPFSEDHRDRPYDREAVQRFHRALMAADSVFKTFRTSFLGKSSPVHLFWGALDLAVTRFSGRRAPLHGGGIPALPDDVTQEAYDREVSSAGFWPGGGGIDYPAFYAYAYPAPNGFRGASIRPDAAFWHDGLSEFILPYEAVQSAVDPDAALMEFLVSTYEATADLGGWDRDLLECMQGRRGQARPHDAAQSGPASPSTDEKVEREDGASKGRYRLLVDGVEAEMTYSRAGKGLIIIDHTEVPAVLRGRKVGERLVRQAIEDARREGIAIVPLCPFAKAQIDRHPEWQDVLRRP
;
A
#
# COMPACT_ATOMS: atom_id res chain seq x y z
N MET A 1 -19.12 -20.39 -4.01
CA MET A 1 -18.93 -18.97 -4.39
C MET A 1 -17.47 -18.85 -4.77
N SER A 2 -17.14 -18.46 -6.01
CA SER A 2 -15.72 -18.39 -6.40
C SER A 2 -15.05 -17.33 -5.54
N ASN A 3 -14.01 -17.70 -4.79
CA ASN A 3 -13.18 -16.75 -4.06
C ASN A 3 -12.77 -15.64 -5.04
N GLY A 4 -12.90 -14.36 -4.69
CA GLY A 4 -12.67 -13.22 -5.60
C GLY A 4 -11.25 -13.14 -6.19
N TRP A 5 -10.37 -14.04 -5.75
CA TRP A 5 -8.96 -14.18 -6.07
C TRP A 5 -8.72 -15.31 -7.08
N PRO A 6 -8.50 -15.02 -8.38
CA PRO A 6 -8.27 -16.03 -9.41
C PRO A 6 -6.91 -16.70 -9.25
N HIS A 7 -6.75 -17.92 -9.78
CA HIS A 7 -5.44 -18.56 -9.87
C HIS A 7 -4.56 -17.86 -10.90
N LEU A 8 -3.33 -17.55 -10.52
CA LEU A 8 -2.34 -16.92 -11.38
C LEU A 8 -1.11 -17.83 -11.48
N ASP A 9 -0.88 -18.35 -12.68
CA ASP A 9 0.27 -19.19 -13.00
C ASP A 9 1.22 -18.39 -13.88
N TYR A 10 2.18 -17.70 -13.27
CA TYR A 10 3.10 -16.82 -13.99
C TYR A 10 3.82 -17.54 -15.14
N LEU A 11 4.32 -18.75 -14.90
CA LEU A 11 5.13 -19.48 -15.88
C LEU A 11 4.35 -19.75 -17.17
N ASN A 12 3.07 -20.07 -17.07
CA ASN A 12 2.23 -20.39 -18.23
C ASN A 12 1.83 -19.17 -19.08
N TRP A 13 1.77 -17.97 -18.50
CA TRP A 13 1.40 -16.75 -19.24
C TRP A 13 2.51 -15.70 -19.35
N ARG A 14 3.75 -16.01 -18.91
CA ARG A 14 4.87 -15.05 -18.86
C ARG A 14 5.11 -14.29 -20.17
N GLU A 15 4.95 -14.96 -21.31
CA GLU A 15 5.13 -14.33 -22.63
C GLU A 15 4.01 -13.32 -22.92
N THR A 16 2.77 -13.65 -22.55
CA THR A 16 1.62 -12.73 -22.62
C THR A 16 1.77 -11.58 -21.60
N CYS A 17 2.27 -11.86 -20.40
CA CYS A 17 2.56 -10.85 -19.38
C CYS A 17 3.63 -9.86 -19.88
N SER A 18 4.72 -10.37 -20.47
CA SER A 18 5.78 -9.55 -21.08
C SER A 18 5.27 -8.72 -22.27
N ALA A 19 4.40 -9.28 -23.11
CA ALA A 19 3.75 -8.52 -24.18
C ALA A 19 2.90 -7.38 -23.62
N LEU A 20 2.01 -7.68 -22.67
CA LEU A 20 1.15 -6.69 -22.03
C LEU A 20 1.94 -5.60 -21.30
N HIS A 21 3.05 -5.97 -20.65
CA HIS A 21 4.00 -5.05 -20.04
C HIS A 21 4.49 -4.00 -21.04
N LEU A 22 5.05 -4.44 -22.17
CA LEU A 22 5.58 -3.55 -23.20
C LEU A 22 4.48 -2.71 -23.87
N TYR A 23 3.28 -3.27 -24.06
CA TYR A 23 2.13 -2.53 -24.59
C TYR A 23 1.68 -1.40 -23.64
N LEU A 24 1.65 -1.68 -22.34
CA LEU A 24 1.38 -0.66 -21.31
C LEU A 24 2.50 0.39 -21.26
N GLN A 25 3.76 0.01 -21.48
CA GLN A 25 4.85 0.98 -21.54
C GLN A 25 4.70 1.96 -22.70
N VAL A 26 4.28 1.50 -23.90
CA VAL A 26 4.03 2.40 -25.04
C VAL A 26 3.02 3.48 -24.68
N ALA A 27 1.87 3.09 -24.12
CA ALA A 27 0.84 4.04 -23.71
C ALA A 27 1.27 4.88 -22.49
N GLY A 28 2.02 4.28 -21.56
CA GLY A 28 2.57 4.94 -20.39
C GLY A 28 3.60 6.01 -20.71
N LYS A 29 4.45 5.78 -21.72
CA LYS A 29 5.44 6.74 -22.24
C LYS A 29 4.77 7.93 -22.91
N TYR A 30 3.69 7.69 -23.65
CA TYR A 30 2.83 8.76 -24.16
C TYR A 30 2.24 9.58 -23.02
N ARG A 31 1.62 8.92 -22.04
CA ARG A 31 1.07 9.61 -20.85
C ARG A 31 2.13 10.43 -20.11
N LEU A 32 3.33 9.87 -19.91
CA LEU A 32 4.46 10.52 -19.26
C LEU A 32 4.92 11.78 -20.01
N ALA A 33 5.04 11.70 -21.33
CA ALA A 33 5.50 12.82 -22.17
C ALA A 33 4.49 13.98 -22.22
N HIS A 34 3.20 13.69 -22.06
CA HIS A 34 2.12 14.65 -22.28
C HIS A 34 1.44 15.12 -21.00
N THR A 35 1.80 14.62 -19.82
CA THR A 35 1.20 15.03 -18.54
C THR A 35 2.24 15.76 -17.69
N PRO A 36 1.93 16.96 -17.14
CA PRO A 36 2.82 17.65 -16.21
C PRO A 36 3.31 16.73 -15.11
N TRP A 37 4.60 16.85 -14.78
CA TRP A 37 5.21 16.01 -13.76
C TRP A 37 4.49 16.19 -12.42
N LEU A 38 4.04 15.08 -11.86
CA LEU A 38 3.49 15.03 -10.51
C LEU A 38 4.49 14.28 -9.64
N ASN A 39 4.56 14.68 -8.38
CA ASN A 39 5.49 14.09 -7.42
C ASN A 39 5.49 12.56 -7.47
N HIS A 40 6.67 11.97 -7.45
CA HIS A 40 6.94 10.54 -7.54
C HIS A 40 6.45 9.87 -8.83
N SER A 41 6.52 10.59 -9.95
CA SER A 41 6.06 10.15 -11.28
C SER A 41 4.59 9.68 -11.33
N TRP A 42 3.76 10.06 -10.36
CA TRP A 42 2.37 9.61 -10.27
C TRP A 42 1.52 10.02 -11.48
N ASN A 43 1.94 11.05 -12.22
CA ASN A 43 1.32 11.50 -13.45
C ASN A 43 1.31 10.44 -14.57
N ALA A 44 2.17 9.42 -14.52
CA ALA A 44 2.36 8.46 -15.61
C ALA A 44 1.62 7.11 -15.47
N THR A 45 0.98 6.85 -14.33
CA THR A 45 0.44 5.52 -13.95
C THR A 45 -0.84 5.12 -14.69
N PHE A 46 -1.38 3.92 -14.45
CA PHE A 46 -2.73 3.52 -14.87
C PHE A 46 -3.61 3.16 -13.66
N TYR A 47 -4.93 3.23 -13.81
CA TYR A 47 -5.88 2.92 -12.75
C TYR A 47 -6.74 1.71 -13.12
N VAL A 48 -6.96 0.82 -12.16
CA VAL A 48 -7.84 -0.34 -12.34
C VAL A 48 -9.28 0.12 -12.50
N THR A 49 -9.92 -0.33 -13.57
CA THR A 49 -11.35 -0.09 -13.86
C THR A 49 -12.10 -1.42 -13.91
N PRO A 50 -13.44 -1.42 -13.90
CA PRO A 50 -14.23 -2.64 -14.07
C PRO A 50 -13.95 -3.42 -15.37
N ASN A 51 -13.40 -2.78 -16.41
CA ASN A 51 -13.11 -3.41 -17.69
C ASN A 51 -11.62 -3.63 -17.96
N GLY A 52 -10.72 -3.00 -17.19
CA GLY A 52 -9.28 -3.15 -17.41
C GLY A 52 -8.47 -2.05 -16.73
N LEU A 53 -7.69 -1.32 -17.52
CA LEU A 53 -6.76 -0.29 -17.05
C LEU A 53 -6.98 1.00 -17.84
N ALA A 54 -7.27 2.10 -17.14
CA ALA A 54 -7.49 3.40 -17.76
C ALA A 54 -6.44 4.42 -17.34
N SER A 55 -6.09 5.30 -18.25
CA SER A 55 -5.45 6.55 -17.88
C SER A 55 -6.49 7.47 -17.22
N SER A 56 -6.02 8.47 -16.47
CA SER A 56 -6.81 9.69 -16.30
C SER A 56 -6.71 10.52 -17.59
N PRO A 57 -7.47 11.62 -17.74
CA PRO A 57 -7.29 12.53 -18.87
C PRO A 57 -5.83 12.98 -19.00
N ILE A 58 -5.25 12.74 -20.17
CA ILE A 58 -3.93 13.18 -20.59
C ILE A 58 -4.10 14.55 -21.25
N PRO A 59 -3.41 15.61 -20.81
CA PRO A 59 -3.61 16.96 -21.33
C PRO A 59 -2.88 17.17 -22.66
N ASP A 60 -3.31 16.41 -23.67
CA ASP A 60 -2.89 16.52 -25.06
C ASP A 60 -4.13 16.77 -25.94
N GLY A 61 -4.05 17.76 -26.81
CA GLY A 61 -5.20 18.25 -27.57
C GLY A 61 -6.40 18.61 -26.65
N PRO A 62 -7.63 18.15 -26.96
CA PRO A 62 -8.82 18.36 -26.12
C PRO A 62 -8.84 17.58 -24.79
N GLY A 63 -7.78 16.83 -24.48
CA GLY A 63 -7.74 15.87 -23.37
C GLY A 63 -8.07 14.47 -23.86
N ILE A 64 -7.19 13.51 -23.60
CA ILE A 64 -7.31 12.13 -24.11
C ILE A 64 -7.31 11.12 -22.97
N GLU A 65 -8.26 10.20 -22.99
CA GLU A 65 -8.26 9.01 -22.15
C GLU A 65 -7.83 7.80 -22.98
N ILE A 66 -6.93 6.99 -22.44
CA ILE A 66 -6.54 5.69 -22.98
C ILE A 66 -7.07 4.60 -22.05
N LEU A 67 -7.90 3.71 -22.59
CA LEU A 67 -8.42 2.54 -21.90
C LEU A 67 -7.88 1.26 -22.57
N PHE A 68 -7.19 0.44 -21.79
CA PHE A 68 -6.98 -0.97 -22.10
C PHE A 68 -8.18 -1.75 -21.56
N ASP A 69 -9.13 -2.06 -22.43
CA ASP A 69 -10.23 -2.96 -22.09
C ASP A 69 -9.70 -4.39 -22.14
N LEU A 70 -9.46 -4.97 -20.96
CA LEU A 70 -8.88 -6.31 -20.80
C LEU A 70 -9.94 -7.41 -20.85
N ARG A 71 -11.23 -7.04 -20.90
CA ARG A 71 -12.35 -7.97 -21.04
C ARG A 71 -12.67 -8.21 -22.52
N ASP A 72 -12.83 -7.13 -23.28
CA ASP A 72 -13.08 -7.20 -24.72
C ASP A 72 -11.77 -7.29 -25.53
N HIS A 73 -10.64 -7.04 -24.86
CA HIS A 73 -9.29 -7.02 -25.43
C HIS A 73 -9.19 -6.01 -26.57
N VAL A 74 -9.39 -4.74 -26.22
CA VAL A 74 -9.34 -3.59 -27.13
C VAL A 74 -8.62 -2.44 -26.42
N VAL A 75 -7.76 -1.73 -27.14
CA VAL A 75 -7.24 -0.43 -26.69
C VAL A 75 -8.10 0.65 -27.32
N THR A 76 -8.64 1.54 -26.48
CA THR A 76 -9.52 2.63 -26.89
C THR A 76 -8.93 3.97 -26.47
N GLY A 77 -8.90 4.92 -27.40
CA GLY A 77 -8.66 6.33 -27.13
C GLY A 77 -9.98 7.10 -27.19
N THR A 78 -10.23 7.94 -26.21
CA THR A 78 -11.39 8.86 -26.19
C THR A 78 -10.89 10.28 -25.99
N SER A 79 -11.26 11.19 -26.87
CA SER A 79 -10.95 12.62 -26.78
C SER A 79 -12.09 13.38 -26.10
N GLY A 80 -11.76 14.45 -25.38
CA GLY A 80 -12.72 15.35 -24.72
C GLY A 80 -13.71 16.04 -25.66
N ASP A 81 -13.43 16.05 -26.97
CA ASP A 81 -14.34 16.52 -28.03
C ASP A 81 -15.26 15.44 -28.61
N GLY A 82 -15.23 14.23 -28.04
CA GLY A 82 -16.09 13.10 -28.43
C GLY A 82 -15.52 12.18 -29.51
N ARG A 83 -14.34 12.48 -30.08
CA ARG A 83 -13.67 11.55 -30.99
C ARG A 83 -13.24 10.28 -30.25
N LYS A 84 -13.37 9.14 -30.92
CA LYS A 84 -13.05 7.84 -30.38
C LYS A 84 -12.40 6.96 -31.44
N ALA A 85 -11.31 6.31 -31.09
CA ALA A 85 -10.63 5.32 -31.93
C ALA A 85 -10.26 4.10 -31.10
N SER A 86 -10.13 2.94 -31.75
CA SER A 86 -9.79 1.71 -31.05
C SER A 86 -9.12 0.69 -31.96
N PHE A 87 -8.30 -0.18 -31.38
CA PHE A 87 -7.76 -1.36 -32.07
C PHE A 87 -7.71 -2.58 -31.14
N ALA A 88 -7.71 -3.77 -31.73
CA ALA A 88 -7.74 -5.02 -30.99
C ALA A 88 -6.42 -5.25 -30.23
N LEU A 89 -6.54 -5.73 -28.99
CA LEU A 89 -5.46 -6.29 -28.19
C LEU A 89 -5.42 -7.80 -28.41
N GLY A 90 -4.25 -8.33 -28.79
CA GLY A 90 -4.11 -9.72 -29.23
C GLY A 90 -2.67 -10.08 -29.59
N PRO A 91 -2.44 -11.26 -30.18
CA PRO A 91 -1.11 -11.68 -30.60
C PRO A 91 -0.55 -10.71 -31.65
N THR A 92 0.58 -10.07 -31.34
CA THR A 92 1.22 -9.09 -32.24
C THR A 92 2.67 -8.83 -31.80
N THR A 93 3.42 -8.10 -32.63
CA THR A 93 4.74 -7.57 -32.25
C THR A 93 4.60 -6.24 -31.51
N VAL A 94 5.62 -5.85 -30.76
CA VAL A 94 5.63 -4.54 -30.07
C VAL A 94 5.69 -3.39 -31.09
N ALA A 95 6.43 -3.56 -32.19
CA ALA A 95 6.47 -2.59 -33.28
C ALA A 95 5.09 -2.35 -33.92
N ALA A 96 4.32 -3.42 -34.16
CA ALA A 96 2.98 -3.30 -34.71
C ALA A 96 1.99 -2.69 -33.69
N PHE A 97 2.09 -3.05 -32.40
CA PHE A 97 1.31 -2.40 -31.35
C PHE A 97 1.62 -0.90 -31.27
N HIS A 98 2.90 -0.53 -31.27
CA HIS A 98 3.38 0.86 -31.26
C HIS A 98 2.82 1.66 -32.43
N ALA A 99 2.88 1.12 -33.66
CA ALA A 99 2.32 1.78 -34.85
C ALA A 99 0.79 1.98 -34.74
N ASN A 100 0.06 0.97 -34.25
CA ASN A 100 -1.37 1.08 -34.00
C ASN A 100 -1.71 2.13 -32.94
N PHE A 101 -0.90 2.20 -31.88
CA PHE A 101 -1.08 3.18 -30.82
C PHE A 101 -0.82 4.61 -31.29
N VAL A 102 0.25 4.85 -32.05
CA VAL A 102 0.56 6.15 -32.67
C VAL A 102 -0.61 6.62 -33.54
N ARG A 103 -1.15 5.72 -34.39
CA ARG A 103 -2.34 6.01 -35.21
C ARG A 103 -3.55 6.35 -34.36
N LEU A 104 -3.84 5.55 -33.32
CA LEU A 104 -4.97 5.78 -32.41
C LEU A 104 -4.88 7.18 -31.78
N VAL A 105 -3.71 7.58 -31.27
CA VAL A 105 -3.49 8.90 -30.68
C VAL A 105 -3.73 10.00 -31.71
N SER A 106 -3.23 9.87 -32.94
CA SER A 106 -3.49 10.84 -34.02
C SER A 106 -4.98 10.94 -34.38
N GLU A 107 -5.70 9.83 -34.48
CA GLU A 107 -7.14 9.80 -34.82
C GLU A 107 -7.99 10.51 -33.76
N VAL A 108 -7.65 10.36 -32.48
CA VAL A 108 -8.30 11.09 -31.37
C VAL A 108 -7.73 12.51 -31.20
N GLY A 109 -6.77 12.93 -32.02
CA GLY A 109 -6.25 14.30 -32.10
C GLY A 109 -5.23 14.66 -31.03
N GLY A 110 -4.55 13.66 -30.51
CA GLY A 110 -3.32 13.85 -29.77
C GLY A 110 -2.12 13.96 -30.68
N THR A 111 -1.01 14.33 -30.08
CA THR A 111 0.32 14.41 -30.69
C THR A 111 1.11 13.18 -30.26
N PRO A 112 1.31 12.16 -31.10
CA PRO A 112 1.93 10.89 -30.68
C PRO A 112 3.47 10.99 -30.58
N THR A 113 3.97 11.88 -29.72
CA THR A 113 5.42 12.13 -29.56
C THR A 113 5.86 11.72 -28.16
N PHE A 114 6.62 10.63 -28.06
CA PHE A 114 7.15 10.14 -26.80
C PHE A 114 8.43 9.33 -27.01
N ASN A 115 9.18 9.10 -25.94
CA ASN A 115 10.40 8.28 -25.99
C ASN A 115 10.04 6.81 -26.29
N GLY A 116 10.60 6.28 -27.38
CA GLY A 116 10.32 4.93 -27.89
C GLY A 116 11.12 3.80 -27.23
N GLN A 117 11.89 4.07 -26.17
CA GLN A 117 12.70 3.09 -25.46
C GLN A 117 11.95 2.54 -24.24
N PRO A 118 11.84 1.21 -24.07
CA PRO A 118 11.36 0.62 -22.82
C PRO A 118 12.23 0.98 -21.61
N ASN A 119 11.61 1.13 -20.45
CA ASN A 119 12.27 1.28 -19.14
C ASN A 119 12.19 -0.02 -18.36
N GLU A 120 13.09 -0.23 -17.39
CA GLU A 120 13.02 -1.30 -16.38
C GLU A 120 13.04 -2.72 -16.97
N VAL A 121 13.46 -2.82 -18.23
CA VAL A 121 13.67 -4.07 -18.96
C VAL A 121 15.17 -4.16 -19.26
N PRO A 122 15.84 -5.28 -18.95
CA PRO A 122 17.24 -5.49 -19.33
C PRO A 122 17.41 -5.50 -20.85
N ASP A 123 18.40 -4.75 -21.36
CA ASP A 123 18.77 -4.66 -22.79
C ASP A 123 17.56 -4.51 -23.75
N PRO A 124 16.71 -3.48 -23.60
CA PRO A 124 15.48 -3.40 -24.36
C PRO A 124 15.72 -2.99 -25.82
N ALA A 125 15.02 -3.65 -26.74
CA ALA A 125 14.86 -3.15 -28.11
C ALA A 125 13.90 -1.93 -28.12
N PRO A 126 14.15 -0.89 -28.93
CA PRO A 126 13.19 0.19 -29.14
C PRO A 126 11.82 -0.37 -29.59
N PHE A 127 10.72 0.22 -29.14
CA PHE A 127 9.38 -0.30 -29.43
C PHE A 127 9.11 -0.47 -30.92
N SER A 128 9.56 0.48 -31.74
CA SER A 128 9.39 0.46 -33.21
C SER A 128 10.21 -0.61 -33.92
N GLU A 129 11.24 -1.15 -33.27
CA GLU A 129 12.19 -2.13 -33.84
C GLU A 129 11.97 -3.55 -33.30
N ASP A 130 11.15 -3.69 -32.26
CA ASP A 130 10.83 -4.98 -31.67
C ASP A 130 9.75 -5.73 -32.48
N HIS A 131 10.25 -6.45 -33.48
CA HIS A 131 9.47 -7.29 -34.40
C HIS A 131 9.28 -8.73 -33.92
N ARG A 132 9.59 -9.06 -32.65
CA ARG A 132 9.39 -10.43 -32.14
C ARG A 132 7.90 -10.73 -31.96
N ASP A 133 7.44 -11.84 -32.53
CA ASP A 133 6.08 -12.34 -32.33
C ASP A 133 5.85 -12.69 -30.86
N ARG A 134 4.71 -12.24 -30.33
CA ARG A 134 4.33 -12.50 -28.93
C ARG A 134 2.93 -13.12 -28.85
N PRO A 135 2.79 -14.23 -28.11
CA PRO A 135 1.49 -14.83 -27.87
C PRO A 135 0.66 -13.97 -26.92
N TYR A 136 -0.66 -14.09 -27.04
CA TYR A 136 -1.60 -13.37 -26.18
C TYR A 136 -2.74 -14.29 -25.73
N ASP A 137 -2.66 -14.74 -24.48
CA ASP A 137 -3.74 -15.48 -23.82
C ASP A 137 -4.75 -14.52 -23.18
N ARG A 138 -5.93 -14.44 -23.81
CA ARG A 138 -7.07 -13.62 -23.35
C ARG A 138 -7.55 -14.00 -21.95
N GLU A 139 -7.64 -15.28 -21.66
CA GLU A 139 -8.12 -15.78 -20.36
C GLU A 139 -7.11 -15.49 -19.25
N ALA A 140 -5.81 -15.60 -19.53
CA ALA A 140 -4.77 -15.21 -18.57
C ALA A 140 -4.84 -13.72 -18.24
N VAL A 141 -5.01 -12.86 -19.24
CA VAL A 141 -5.15 -11.41 -19.02
C VAL A 141 -6.40 -11.08 -18.20
N GLN A 142 -7.52 -11.77 -18.41
CA GLN A 142 -8.72 -11.59 -17.60
C GLN A 142 -8.55 -12.11 -16.16
N ARG A 143 -7.78 -13.18 -15.94
CA ARG A 143 -7.38 -13.61 -14.59
C ARG A 143 -6.50 -12.57 -13.92
N PHE A 144 -5.51 -12.02 -14.62
CA PHE A 144 -4.69 -10.93 -14.09
C PHE A 144 -5.52 -9.69 -13.73
N HIS A 145 -6.43 -9.26 -14.60
CA HIS A 145 -7.33 -8.13 -14.31
C HIS A 145 -8.19 -8.36 -13.08
N ARG A 146 -8.77 -9.56 -12.91
CA ARG A 146 -9.51 -9.92 -11.69
C ARG A 146 -8.64 -9.88 -10.43
N ALA A 147 -7.39 -10.33 -10.52
CA ALA A 147 -6.44 -10.21 -9.39
C ALA A 147 -6.12 -8.75 -9.07
N LEU A 148 -5.94 -7.89 -10.08
CA LEU A 148 -5.76 -6.45 -9.88
C LEU A 148 -6.98 -5.82 -9.19
N MET A 149 -8.20 -6.18 -9.58
CA MET A 149 -9.41 -5.69 -8.91
C MET A 149 -9.49 -6.11 -7.44
N ALA A 150 -9.10 -7.35 -7.13
CA ALA A 150 -9.08 -7.85 -5.76
C ALA A 150 -8.03 -7.12 -4.91
N ALA A 151 -6.79 -7.01 -5.42
CA ALA A 151 -5.72 -6.26 -4.76
C ALA A 151 -6.05 -4.77 -4.58
N ASP A 152 -6.61 -4.12 -5.62
CA ASP A 152 -7.01 -2.72 -5.60
C ASP A 152 -8.02 -2.42 -4.48
N SER A 153 -8.99 -3.30 -4.28
CA SER A 153 -9.98 -3.18 -3.19
C SER A 153 -9.31 -3.18 -1.80
N VAL A 154 -8.38 -4.11 -1.57
CA VAL A 154 -7.65 -4.22 -0.30
C VAL A 154 -6.70 -3.04 -0.11
N PHE A 155 -5.97 -2.62 -1.14
CA PHE A 155 -5.05 -1.48 -1.08
C PHE A 155 -5.80 -0.16 -0.83
N LYS A 156 -6.96 0.04 -1.46
CA LYS A 156 -7.81 1.21 -1.19
C LYS A 156 -8.32 1.21 0.25
N THR A 157 -8.66 0.04 0.78
CA THR A 157 -9.11 -0.13 2.16
C THR A 157 -7.97 0.16 3.14
N PHE A 158 -6.77 -0.38 2.87
CA PHE A 158 -5.54 -0.11 3.62
C PHE A 158 -5.25 1.39 3.65
N ARG A 159 -5.35 2.09 2.52
CA ARG A 159 -5.12 3.54 2.43
C ARG A 159 -6.01 4.38 3.35
N THR A 160 -7.21 3.90 3.71
CA THR A 160 -8.15 4.68 4.53
C THR A 160 -7.71 4.90 5.98
N SER A 161 -6.82 4.06 6.53
CA SER A 161 -6.30 4.21 7.90
C SER A 161 -5.09 5.14 8.00
N PHE A 162 -4.83 5.96 6.98
CA PHE A 162 -3.72 6.91 6.93
C PHE A 162 -4.21 8.33 6.62
N LEU A 163 -3.74 9.31 7.40
CA LEU A 163 -4.02 10.74 7.25
C LEU A 163 -2.95 11.48 6.44
N GLY A 164 -1.71 10.99 6.51
CA GLY A 164 -0.59 11.61 5.81
C GLY A 164 -0.70 11.49 4.28
N LYS A 165 0.31 12.03 3.59
CA LYS A 165 0.43 11.86 2.13
C LYS A 165 0.48 10.37 1.80
N SER A 166 -0.35 9.94 0.86
CA SER A 166 -0.36 8.57 0.35
C SER A 166 -0.72 8.56 -1.14
N SER A 167 0.00 7.74 -1.90
CA SER A 167 -0.26 7.58 -3.33
C SER A 167 -1.70 7.10 -3.57
N PRO A 168 -2.28 7.36 -4.74
CA PRO A 168 -3.37 6.53 -5.23
C PRO A 168 -2.98 5.05 -5.27
N VAL A 169 -3.97 4.17 -5.34
CA VAL A 169 -3.72 2.80 -5.81
C VAL A 169 -3.66 2.85 -7.32
N HIS A 170 -2.50 2.50 -7.86
CA HIS A 170 -2.22 2.69 -9.28
C HIS A 170 -1.15 1.74 -9.79
N LEU A 171 -1.18 1.49 -11.10
CA LEU A 171 -0.28 0.59 -11.78
C LEU A 171 0.87 1.37 -12.41
N PHE A 172 2.10 1.09 -12.01
CA PHE A 172 3.29 1.53 -12.74
C PHE A 172 3.57 0.56 -13.88
N TRP A 173 3.61 1.09 -15.10
CA TRP A 173 3.92 0.30 -16.29
C TRP A 173 5.42 0.01 -16.43
N GLY A 174 6.29 0.68 -15.66
CA GLY A 174 7.73 0.44 -15.59
C GLY A 174 8.04 -0.99 -15.14
N ALA A 175 7.66 -1.35 -13.91
CA ALA A 175 7.84 -2.71 -13.38
C ALA A 175 6.61 -3.62 -13.54
N LEU A 176 5.50 -3.11 -14.11
CA LEU A 176 4.19 -3.79 -14.17
C LEU A 176 3.69 -4.18 -12.77
N ASP A 177 3.64 -3.20 -11.88
CA ASP A 177 3.23 -3.38 -10.49
C ASP A 177 2.06 -2.49 -10.11
N LEU A 178 1.13 -3.03 -9.33
CA LEU A 178 0.10 -2.24 -8.67
C LEU A 178 0.65 -1.84 -7.31
N ALA A 179 0.69 -0.55 -6.98
CA ALA A 179 1.32 -0.05 -5.77
C ALA A 179 0.42 0.87 -4.94
N VAL A 180 0.69 0.91 -3.64
CA VAL A 180 0.21 1.91 -2.70
C VAL A 180 1.33 2.28 -1.72
N THR A 181 1.57 3.57 -1.56
CA THR A 181 2.69 4.08 -0.77
C THR A 181 2.21 5.08 0.27
N ARG A 182 2.73 4.97 1.49
CA ARG A 182 2.53 5.90 2.61
C ARG A 182 3.82 6.65 2.89
N PHE A 183 3.70 7.91 3.29
CA PHE A 183 4.83 8.82 3.48
C PHE A 183 4.85 9.34 4.91
N SER A 184 6.04 9.37 5.52
CA SER A 184 6.20 9.94 6.87
C SER A 184 6.08 11.47 6.90
N GLY A 185 6.25 12.12 5.74
CA GLY A 185 6.39 13.57 5.61
C GLY A 185 7.84 14.06 5.70
N ARG A 186 8.78 13.23 6.16
CA ARG A 186 10.20 13.57 6.25
C ARG A 186 10.92 13.33 4.92
N ARG A 187 12.06 14.00 4.73
CA ARG A 187 12.95 13.83 3.58
C ARG A 187 13.75 12.54 3.71
N ALA A 188 14.03 11.88 2.60
CA ALA A 188 14.94 10.75 2.54
C ALA A 188 16.32 11.14 1.99
N PRO A 189 17.37 10.32 2.22
CA PRO A 189 18.62 10.42 1.50
C PRO A 189 18.43 10.27 -0.02
N LEU A 190 19.38 10.78 -0.81
CA LEU A 190 19.35 10.63 -2.27
C LEU A 190 19.42 9.15 -2.68
N HIS A 191 18.50 8.72 -3.55
CA HIS A 191 18.49 7.34 -4.05
C HIS A 191 19.70 7.06 -4.94
N GLY A 192 20.27 5.86 -4.81
CA GLY A 192 21.47 5.45 -5.55
C GLY A 192 21.29 5.26 -7.06
N GLY A 193 20.08 5.45 -7.59
CA GLY A 193 19.75 5.20 -9.00
C GLY A 193 20.01 3.75 -9.43
N GLY A 194 20.38 3.56 -10.69
CA GLY A 194 20.87 2.29 -11.23
C GLY A 194 19.78 1.30 -11.65
N ILE A 195 18.54 1.75 -11.77
CA ILE A 195 17.43 0.93 -12.28
C ILE A 195 17.60 0.76 -13.80
N PRO A 196 17.55 -0.47 -14.36
CA PRO A 196 17.81 -0.71 -15.78
C PRO A 196 16.97 0.16 -16.71
N ALA A 197 17.62 0.85 -17.64
CA ALA A 197 16.96 1.71 -18.63
C ALA A 197 16.02 2.78 -18.06
N LEU A 198 16.14 3.14 -16.77
CA LEU A 198 15.38 4.21 -16.13
C LEU A 198 16.34 5.34 -15.76
N PRO A 199 16.08 6.60 -16.18
CA PRO A 199 16.91 7.72 -15.76
C PRO A 199 16.95 7.88 -14.24
N ASP A 200 18.14 8.13 -13.68
CA ASP A 200 18.34 8.19 -12.22
C ASP A 200 17.55 9.31 -11.55
N ASP A 201 17.34 10.43 -12.23
CA ASP A 201 16.57 11.57 -11.74
C ASP A 201 15.10 11.20 -11.46
N VAL A 202 14.52 10.31 -12.27
CA VAL A 202 13.17 9.76 -12.04
C VAL A 202 13.12 8.99 -10.73
N THR A 203 14.10 8.11 -10.49
CA THR A 203 14.15 7.30 -9.27
C THR A 203 14.46 8.17 -8.04
N GLN A 204 15.37 9.13 -8.18
CA GLN A 204 15.74 10.06 -7.11
C GLN A 204 14.57 10.97 -6.70
N GLU A 205 13.74 11.40 -7.65
CA GLU A 205 12.51 12.13 -7.37
C GLU A 205 11.43 11.23 -6.76
N ALA A 206 11.28 10.01 -7.26
CA ALA A 206 10.35 9.01 -6.70
C ALA A 206 10.61 8.70 -5.23
N TYR A 207 11.86 8.75 -4.80
CA TYR A 207 12.29 8.41 -3.45
C TYR A 207 12.87 9.60 -2.66
N ASP A 208 12.45 10.84 -2.91
CA ASP A 208 12.92 12.03 -2.16
C ASP A 208 12.37 12.11 -0.71
N ARG A 209 11.42 11.24 -0.35
CA ARG A 209 10.78 11.16 0.97
C ARG A 209 10.88 9.78 1.57
N GLU A 210 10.77 9.72 2.89
CA GLU A 210 10.67 8.43 3.56
C GLU A 210 9.32 7.77 3.26
N VAL A 211 9.38 6.52 2.82
CA VAL A 211 8.22 5.76 2.36
C VAL A 211 8.11 4.40 3.01
N SER A 212 6.87 3.94 3.09
CA SER A 212 6.47 2.55 3.27
C SER A 212 5.62 2.23 2.04
N SER A 213 6.15 1.40 1.16
CA SER A 213 5.51 1.05 -0.10
C SER A 213 5.14 -0.42 -0.07
N ALA A 214 3.97 -0.75 -0.60
CA ALA A 214 3.56 -2.12 -0.84
C ALA A 214 2.89 -2.23 -2.20
N GLY A 215 3.01 -3.39 -2.82
CA GLY A 215 2.43 -3.61 -4.14
C GLY A 215 2.25 -5.06 -4.51
N PHE A 216 1.90 -5.28 -5.76
CA PHE A 216 1.60 -6.58 -6.34
C PHE A 216 2.24 -6.72 -7.72
N TRP A 217 2.98 -7.81 -7.91
CA TRP A 217 3.50 -8.23 -9.20
C TRP A 217 2.75 -9.46 -9.72
N PRO A 218 2.44 -9.51 -11.04
CA PRO A 218 2.01 -10.75 -11.69
C PRO A 218 3.08 -11.84 -11.75
N GLY A 219 4.33 -11.51 -11.37
CA GLY A 219 5.56 -12.27 -11.55
C GLY A 219 6.55 -11.51 -12.44
N GLY A 220 7.81 -11.93 -12.43
CA GLY A 220 8.92 -11.19 -13.04
C GLY A 220 9.72 -10.39 -12.00
N GLY A 221 10.70 -9.59 -12.44
CA GLY A 221 11.44 -8.68 -11.56
C GLY A 221 12.30 -9.35 -10.48
N GLY A 222 12.67 -10.61 -10.66
CA GLY A 222 13.52 -11.36 -9.70
C GLY A 222 12.82 -12.54 -9.03
N ILE A 223 11.50 -12.72 -9.24
CA ILE A 223 10.74 -13.90 -8.82
C ILE A 223 9.89 -14.46 -9.98
N ASP A 224 9.73 -15.78 -10.01
CA ASP A 224 9.01 -16.50 -11.08
C ASP A 224 7.56 -16.86 -10.71
N TYR A 225 6.97 -16.13 -9.75
CA TYR A 225 5.60 -16.32 -9.30
C TYR A 225 4.95 -14.98 -8.92
N PRO A 226 3.62 -14.87 -8.97
CA PRO A 226 2.93 -13.66 -8.54
C PRO A 226 3.07 -13.47 -7.04
N ALA A 227 3.32 -12.24 -6.59
CA ALA A 227 3.50 -11.95 -5.18
C ALA A 227 3.13 -10.52 -4.83
N PHE A 228 2.79 -10.33 -3.56
CA PHE A 228 2.78 -9.02 -2.94
C PHE A 228 4.16 -8.72 -2.37
N TYR A 229 4.53 -7.46 -2.37
CA TYR A 229 5.79 -7.00 -1.82
C TYR A 229 5.57 -5.80 -0.91
N ALA A 230 6.53 -5.56 -0.03
CA ALA A 230 6.60 -4.35 0.78
C ALA A 230 8.04 -3.98 1.12
N TYR A 231 8.36 -2.70 1.02
CA TYR A 231 9.66 -2.15 1.37
C TYR A 231 9.53 -0.78 2.02
N ALA A 232 10.63 -0.35 2.64
CA ALA A 232 10.79 0.98 3.17
C ALA A 232 12.00 1.64 2.53
N TYR A 233 11.89 2.94 2.22
CA TYR A 233 13.03 3.73 1.77
C TYR A 233 13.13 5.03 2.58
N PRO A 234 14.29 5.33 3.20
CA PRO A 234 15.37 4.39 3.47
C PRO A 234 14.86 3.26 4.38
N ALA A 235 15.42 2.06 4.24
CA ALA A 235 15.07 0.95 5.13
C ALA A 235 15.54 1.28 6.57
N PRO A 236 14.64 1.33 7.57
CA PRO A 236 15.05 1.64 8.93
C PRO A 236 15.86 0.48 9.54
N ASN A 237 16.70 0.80 10.53
CA ASN A 237 17.49 -0.20 11.22
C ASN A 237 16.60 -1.28 11.83
N GLY A 238 16.93 -2.55 11.57
CA GLY A 238 16.15 -3.70 12.04
C GLY A 238 14.97 -4.09 11.14
N PHE A 239 14.67 -3.34 10.07
CA PHE A 239 13.51 -3.61 9.20
C PHE A 239 13.54 -5.02 8.61
N ARG A 240 14.68 -5.43 8.07
CA ARG A 240 14.92 -6.79 7.56
C ARG A 240 14.56 -7.90 8.56
N GLY A 241 14.78 -7.66 9.85
CA GLY A 241 14.55 -8.64 10.92
C GLY A 241 13.17 -8.52 11.58
N ALA A 242 12.30 -7.64 11.09
CA ALA A 242 10.98 -7.44 11.67
C ALA A 242 10.10 -8.69 11.47
N SER A 243 9.29 -9.00 12.47
CA SER A 243 8.30 -10.07 12.39
C SER A 243 7.10 -9.61 11.57
N ILE A 244 7.02 -10.06 10.33
CA ILE A 244 5.94 -9.75 9.39
C ILE A 244 4.92 -10.89 9.40
N ARG A 245 3.65 -10.53 9.22
CA ARG A 245 2.54 -11.48 9.14
C ARG A 245 1.86 -11.36 7.77
N PRO A 246 1.10 -12.36 7.30
CA PRO A 246 0.94 -13.69 7.89
C PRO A 246 2.27 -14.47 7.85
N ASP A 247 2.34 -15.63 8.51
CA ASP A 247 3.57 -16.44 8.60
C ASP A 247 4.15 -16.87 7.23
N ALA A 248 3.34 -16.81 6.17
CA ALA A 248 3.77 -17.06 4.80
C ALA A 248 4.61 -15.91 4.20
N ALA A 249 4.63 -14.73 4.82
CA ALA A 249 5.46 -13.61 4.41
C ALA A 249 6.91 -13.79 4.86
N PHE A 250 7.87 -13.41 4.02
CA PHE A 250 9.29 -13.57 4.30
C PHE A 250 10.13 -12.45 3.69
N TRP A 251 11.37 -12.28 4.17
CA TRP A 251 12.33 -11.33 3.59
C TRP A 251 13.05 -11.94 2.38
N HIS A 252 13.06 -11.24 1.25
CA HIS A 252 13.78 -11.64 0.06
C HIS A 252 15.07 -10.83 -0.13
N ASP A 253 16.21 -11.48 0.12
CA ASP A 253 17.55 -10.88 0.06
C ASP A 253 17.86 -10.15 -1.25
N GLY A 254 17.58 -10.78 -2.39
CA GLY A 254 17.94 -10.23 -3.70
C GLY A 254 17.13 -9.00 -4.10
N LEU A 255 15.95 -8.83 -3.50
CA LEU A 255 15.07 -7.68 -3.74
C LEU A 255 15.22 -6.64 -2.63
N SER A 256 15.68 -7.07 -1.44
CA SER A 256 15.68 -6.25 -0.22
C SER A 256 14.27 -5.79 0.18
N GLU A 257 13.30 -6.70 0.07
CA GLU A 257 11.89 -6.44 0.35
C GLU A 257 11.25 -7.62 1.09
N PHE A 258 10.14 -7.37 1.77
CA PHE A 258 9.25 -8.44 2.24
C PHE A 258 8.37 -8.91 1.10
N ILE A 259 8.21 -10.22 0.97
CA ILE A 259 7.40 -10.88 -0.05
C ILE A 259 6.32 -11.72 0.63
N LEU A 260 5.10 -11.63 0.13
CA LEU A 260 4.00 -12.54 0.43
C LEU A 260 3.54 -13.19 -0.88
N PRO A 261 3.76 -14.50 -1.07
CA PRO A 261 3.29 -15.20 -2.27
C PRO A 261 1.79 -15.02 -2.49
N TYR A 262 1.39 -14.72 -3.73
CA TYR A 262 -0.02 -14.53 -4.06
C TYR A 262 -0.86 -15.77 -3.74
N GLU A 263 -0.32 -16.97 -3.96
CA GLU A 263 -0.97 -18.23 -3.63
C GLU A 263 -1.32 -18.37 -2.15
N ALA A 264 -0.50 -17.82 -1.24
CA ALA A 264 -0.77 -17.82 0.19
C ALA A 264 -1.99 -16.94 0.53
N VAL A 265 -2.16 -15.81 -0.16
CA VAL A 265 -3.37 -14.98 -0.07
C VAL A 265 -4.57 -15.71 -0.67
N GLN A 266 -4.41 -16.25 -1.87
CA GLN A 266 -5.47 -16.92 -2.62
C GLN A 266 -6.08 -18.12 -1.88
N SER A 267 -5.23 -18.90 -1.20
CA SER A 267 -5.60 -20.11 -0.44
C SER A 267 -5.98 -19.83 1.02
N ALA A 268 -5.86 -18.60 1.50
CA ALA A 268 -6.28 -18.24 2.84
C ALA A 268 -7.81 -18.37 3.01
N VAL A 269 -8.24 -18.63 4.25
CA VAL A 269 -9.66 -18.68 4.61
C VAL A 269 -10.35 -17.34 4.30
N ASP A 270 -9.65 -16.24 4.57
CA ASP A 270 -10.04 -14.88 4.21
C ASP A 270 -8.85 -14.20 3.51
N PRO A 271 -8.81 -14.22 2.16
CA PRO A 271 -7.72 -13.62 1.38
C PRO A 271 -7.54 -12.11 1.64
N ASP A 272 -8.64 -11.36 1.75
CA ASP A 272 -8.59 -9.91 1.93
C ASP A 272 -7.97 -9.59 3.30
N ALA A 273 -8.33 -10.36 4.34
CA ALA A 273 -7.72 -10.23 5.67
C ALA A 273 -6.24 -10.63 5.69
N ALA A 274 -5.86 -11.72 4.99
CA ALA A 274 -4.47 -12.15 4.90
C ALA A 274 -3.57 -11.09 4.24
N LEU A 275 -4.03 -10.50 3.13
CA LEU A 275 -3.31 -9.40 2.49
C LEU A 275 -3.29 -8.14 3.37
N MET A 276 -4.40 -7.79 4.02
CA MET A 276 -4.43 -6.66 4.96
C MET A 276 -3.44 -6.84 6.11
N GLU A 277 -3.29 -8.04 6.66
CA GLU A 277 -2.33 -8.33 7.73
C GLU A 277 -0.87 -8.11 7.29
N PHE A 278 -0.55 -8.44 6.05
CA PHE A 278 0.75 -8.13 5.44
C PHE A 278 0.99 -6.65 5.26
N LEU A 279 0.03 -5.93 4.70
CA LEU A 279 0.14 -4.48 4.51
C LEU A 279 0.28 -3.74 5.84
N VAL A 280 -0.49 -4.14 6.85
CA VAL A 280 -0.43 -3.53 8.19
C VAL A 280 0.89 -3.87 8.88
N SER A 281 1.29 -5.13 8.94
CA SER A 281 2.50 -5.52 9.69
C SER A 281 3.80 -4.94 9.09
N THR A 282 3.89 -4.86 7.76
CA THR A 282 5.04 -4.23 7.07
C THR A 282 5.09 -2.72 7.26
N TYR A 283 3.92 -2.06 7.24
CA TYR A 283 3.81 -0.65 7.58
C TYR A 283 4.14 -0.36 9.06
N GLU A 284 3.61 -1.15 9.99
CA GLU A 284 3.90 -1.01 11.43
C GLU A 284 5.41 -1.16 11.68
N ALA A 285 6.04 -2.17 11.08
CA ALA A 285 7.50 -2.34 11.15
C ALA A 285 8.24 -1.12 10.60
N THR A 286 7.80 -0.56 9.47
CA THR A 286 8.42 0.64 8.88
C THR A 286 8.26 1.86 9.81
N ALA A 287 7.04 2.11 10.28
CA ALA A 287 6.70 3.29 11.05
C ALA A 287 7.31 3.26 12.46
N ASP A 288 7.29 2.11 13.14
CA ASP A 288 7.86 1.98 14.48
C ASP A 288 9.40 2.07 14.45
N LEU A 289 10.06 1.31 13.56
CA LEU A 289 11.52 1.34 13.45
C LEU A 289 12.05 2.65 12.84
N GLY A 290 11.27 3.25 11.96
CA GLY A 290 11.54 4.57 11.39
C GLY A 290 11.26 5.71 12.37
N GLY A 291 10.57 5.47 13.49
CA GLY A 291 10.16 6.53 14.41
C GLY A 291 9.26 7.58 13.74
N TRP A 292 8.26 7.12 12.98
CA TRP A 292 7.25 7.97 12.37
C TRP A 292 6.26 8.45 13.44
N ASP A 293 5.70 9.64 13.26
CA ASP A 293 4.63 10.15 14.13
C ASP A 293 3.30 9.48 13.76
N ARG A 294 3.11 8.26 14.28
CA ARG A 294 1.92 7.44 14.02
C ARG A 294 0.66 8.12 14.53
N ASP A 295 0.74 8.99 15.52
CA ASP A 295 -0.43 9.68 16.04
C ASP A 295 -1.00 10.71 15.08
N LEU A 296 -0.12 11.44 14.38
CA LEU A 296 -0.49 12.37 13.32
C LEU A 296 -0.83 11.66 12.00
N LEU A 297 -0.24 10.49 11.76
CA LEU A 297 -0.34 9.81 10.47
C LEU A 297 -1.46 8.77 10.40
N GLU A 298 -1.89 8.20 11.52
CA GLU A 298 -2.85 7.10 11.56
C GLU A 298 -4.23 7.53 12.03
N CYS A 299 -5.20 6.72 11.64
CA CYS A 299 -6.59 6.93 11.98
C CYS A 299 -7.37 5.62 11.85
N MET A 300 -8.58 5.61 12.39
CA MET A 300 -9.48 4.48 12.21
C MET A 300 -9.71 4.21 10.72
N GLN A 301 -9.68 2.92 10.37
CA GLN A 301 -10.01 2.44 9.03
C GLN A 301 -11.39 2.95 8.62
N GLY A 302 -11.49 3.41 7.37
CA GLY A 302 -12.70 4.02 6.84
C GLY A 302 -13.84 3.01 6.74
N ARG A 303 -15.06 3.47 7.05
CA ARG A 303 -16.31 2.70 6.90
C ARG A 303 -17.09 3.27 5.71
N ARG A 304 -17.69 2.38 4.91
CA ARG A 304 -18.44 2.77 3.70
C ARG A 304 -19.60 3.69 4.07
N GLY A 305 -19.73 4.81 3.35
CA GLY A 305 -20.81 5.78 3.55
C GLY A 305 -20.73 6.61 4.84
N GLN A 306 -19.64 6.49 5.62
CA GLN A 306 -19.47 7.21 6.88
C GLN A 306 -18.28 8.15 6.80
N ALA A 307 -18.53 9.45 6.91
CA ALA A 307 -17.48 10.44 7.04
C ALA A 307 -16.78 10.27 8.39
N ARG A 308 -15.46 10.44 8.41
CA ARG A 308 -14.70 10.46 9.67
C ARG A 308 -15.11 11.69 10.50
N PRO A 309 -15.29 11.55 11.83
CA PRO A 309 -15.43 12.68 12.72
C PRO A 309 -14.22 13.63 12.62
N HIS A 310 -14.44 14.94 12.69
CA HIS A 310 -13.34 15.91 12.65
C HIS A 310 -12.67 16.04 14.04
N ASP A 311 -11.35 16.19 14.06
CA ASP A 311 -10.59 16.31 15.32
C ASP A 311 -10.87 17.61 16.09
N ALA A 312 -11.39 18.64 15.41
CA ALA A 312 -11.79 19.90 16.04
C ALA A 312 -12.92 19.75 17.10
N ALA A 313 -13.59 18.60 17.19
CA ALA A 313 -14.62 18.31 18.22
C ALA A 313 -14.06 17.70 19.51
N GLN A 314 -12.77 17.33 19.60
CA GLN A 314 -12.21 16.66 20.78
C GLN A 314 -11.88 17.60 21.95
N SER A 315 -12.50 18.79 22.01
CA SER A 315 -12.34 19.77 23.09
C SER A 315 -13.43 19.69 24.18
N GLY A 316 -14.26 18.64 24.17
CA GLY A 316 -15.24 18.36 25.22
C GLY A 316 -15.10 16.92 25.72
N PRO A 317 -15.43 16.61 26.99
CA PRO A 317 -15.39 15.24 27.48
C PRO A 317 -16.39 14.42 26.67
N ALA A 318 -15.90 13.58 25.76
CA ALA A 318 -16.73 12.67 25.00
C ALA A 318 -17.46 11.75 25.99
N SER A 319 -18.79 11.67 25.89
CA SER A 319 -19.56 10.62 26.56
C SER A 319 -19.34 9.33 25.75
N PRO A 320 -18.66 8.30 26.28
CA PRO A 320 -18.45 7.07 25.52
C PRO A 320 -19.78 6.32 25.36
N SER A 321 -20.01 5.74 24.19
CA SER A 321 -20.93 4.62 24.06
C SER A 321 -20.47 3.50 25.01
N THR A 322 -21.41 2.79 25.60
CA THR A 322 -21.17 1.84 26.69
C THR A 322 -20.27 0.67 26.29
N ASP A 323 -20.14 0.39 24.99
CA ASP A 323 -19.32 -0.68 24.41
C ASP A 323 -17.88 -0.25 24.03
N GLU A 324 -17.48 1.00 24.28
CA GLU A 324 -16.14 1.51 23.96
C GLU A 324 -15.44 2.12 25.19
N LYS A 325 -15.84 1.71 26.39
CA LYS A 325 -15.22 2.18 27.63
C LYS A 325 -14.13 1.21 28.07
N VAL A 326 -12.98 1.74 28.46
CA VAL A 326 -11.96 0.94 29.13
C VAL A 326 -12.50 0.58 30.52
N GLU A 327 -12.62 -0.71 30.80
CA GLU A 327 -13.00 -1.23 32.09
C GLU A 327 -11.77 -1.64 32.88
N ARG A 328 -11.76 -1.34 34.18
CA ARG A 328 -10.68 -1.73 35.09
C ARG A 328 -11.18 -2.80 36.05
N GLU A 329 -10.47 -3.92 36.09
CA GLU A 329 -10.70 -5.02 37.01
C GLU A 329 -9.52 -5.11 37.99
N ASP A 330 -9.79 -4.88 39.27
CA ASP A 330 -8.79 -4.85 40.33
C ASP A 330 -8.84 -6.12 41.20
N GLY A 331 -7.68 -6.73 41.43
CA GLY A 331 -7.45 -7.77 42.43
C GLY A 331 -6.52 -7.30 43.55
N ALA A 332 -6.22 -8.19 44.50
CA ALA A 332 -5.45 -7.83 45.71
C ALA A 332 -4.01 -7.36 45.42
N SER A 333 -3.34 -7.95 44.43
CA SER A 333 -1.95 -7.64 44.05
C SER A 333 -1.74 -7.42 42.56
N LYS A 334 -2.77 -7.65 41.74
CA LYS A 334 -2.77 -7.52 40.28
C LYS A 334 -4.10 -6.96 39.82
N GLY A 335 -4.12 -6.35 38.65
CA GLY A 335 -5.34 -5.92 37.98
C GLY A 335 -5.14 -5.87 36.48
N ARG A 336 -6.20 -5.52 35.76
CA ARG A 336 -6.16 -5.33 34.31
C ARG A 336 -7.11 -4.25 33.85
N TYR A 337 -6.77 -3.64 32.73
CA TYR A 337 -7.65 -2.80 31.93
C TYR A 337 -8.07 -3.62 30.70
N ARG A 338 -9.36 -3.65 30.39
CA ARG A 338 -9.89 -4.30 29.19
C ARG A 338 -10.72 -3.32 28.37
N LEU A 339 -10.71 -3.50 27.06
CA LEU A 339 -11.55 -2.75 26.12
C LEU A 339 -12.15 -3.73 25.11
N LEU A 340 -13.48 -3.75 25.05
CA LEU A 340 -14.22 -4.47 24.01
C LEU A 340 -14.39 -3.54 22.80
N VAL A 341 -14.07 -4.01 21.59
CA VAL A 341 -14.34 -3.29 20.35
C VAL A 341 -14.89 -4.28 19.34
N ASP A 342 -16.09 -4.02 18.82
CA ASP A 342 -16.78 -4.91 17.88
C ASP A 342 -16.83 -6.39 18.36
N GLY A 343 -16.98 -6.61 19.68
CA GLY A 343 -17.03 -7.94 20.31
C GLY A 343 -15.67 -8.62 20.53
N VAL A 344 -14.56 -7.95 20.23
CA VAL A 344 -13.19 -8.44 20.42
C VAL A 344 -12.54 -7.71 21.61
N GLU A 345 -11.95 -8.44 22.55
CA GLU A 345 -11.34 -7.90 23.77
C GLU A 345 -9.84 -7.64 23.57
N ALA A 346 -9.37 -6.45 23.95
CA ALA A 346 -7.95 -6.15 24.16
C ALA A 346 -7.70 -5.89 25.65
N GLU A 347 -6.52 -6.23 26.15
CA GLU A 347 -6.21 -6.10 27.57
C GLU A 347 -4.81 -5.54 27.89
N MET A 348 -4.68 -4.96 29.07
CA MET A 348 -3.42 -4.50 29.64
C MET A 348 -3.38 -4.86 31.13
N THR A 349 -2.39 -5.63 31.55
CA THR A 349 -2.25 -6.10 32.93
C THR A 349 -1.26 -5.25 33.72
N TYR A 350 -1.47 -5.18 35.03
CA TYR A 350 -0.55 -4.54 35.96
C TYR A 350 -0.48 -5.28 37.30
N SER A 351 0.65 -5.09 37.99
CA SER A 351 0.89 -5.57 39.34
C SER A 351 1.03 -4.38 40.32
N ARG A 352 0.50 -4.51 41.55
CA ARG A 352 0.59 -3.47 42.59
C ARG A 352 1.86 -3.66 43.42
N ALA A 353 2.66 -2.60 43.55
CA ALA A 353 3.86 -2.56 44.37
C ALA A 353 3.65 -1.63 45.58
N GLY A 354 2.93 -2.14 46.59
CA GLY A 354 2.48 -1.34 47.72
C GLY A 354 1.27 -0.47 47.37
N LYS A 355 1.01 0.56 48.19
CA LYS A 355 -0.19 1.42 48.06
C LYS A 355 -0.05 2.56 47.04
N GLY A 356 1.17 2.87 46.61
CA GLY A 356 1.48 4.07 45.82
C GLY A 356 2.06 3.79 44.43
N LEU A 357 2.07 2.54 43.97
CA LEU A 357 2.76 2.17 42.73
C LEU A 357 2.09 1.00 42.01
N ILE A 358 1.94 1.12 40.69
CA ILE A 358 1.61 0.01 39.80
C ILE A 358 2.73 -0.22 38.77
N ILE A 359 2.88 -1.46 38.35
CA ILE A 359 3.82 -1.90 37.33
C ILE A 359 3.00 -2.43 36.16
N ILE A 360 3.04 -1.77 35.00
CA ILE A 360 2.38 -2.26 33.78
C ILE A 360 3.30 -3.32 33.17
N ASP A 361 2.85 -4.57 33.17
CA ASP A 361 3.69 -5.73 32.82
C ASP A 361 3.38 -6.33 31.44
N HIS A 362 2.15 -6.20 30.94
CA HIS A 362 1.77 -6.69 29.60
C HIS A 362 0.66 -5.86 28.95
N THR A 363 0.64 -5.81 27.62
CA THR A 363 -0.43 -5.21 26.81
C THR A 363 -0.65 -6.07 25.57
N GLU A 364 -1.86 -6.56 25.38
CA GLU A 364 -2.26 -7.40 24.25
C GLU A 364 -3.41 -6.76 23.48
N VAL A 365 -3.19 -6.58 22.17
CA VAL A 365 -4.20 -6.11 21.22
C VAL A 365 -4.33 -7.15 20.12
N PRO A 366 -5.50 -7.82 19.99
CA PRO A 366 -5.76 -8.77 18.93
C PRO A 366 -5.49 -8.18 17.55
N ALA A 367 -5.03 -9.02 16.61
CA ALA A 367 -4.63 -8.59 15.27
C ALA A 367 -5.68 -7.73 14.56
N VAL A 368 -6.96 -8.12 14.67
CA VAL A 368 -8.12 -7.43 14.08
C VAL A 368 -8.37 -6.02 14.65
N LEU A 369 -7.80 -5.72 15.82
CA LEU A 369 -7.88 -4.43 16.50
C LEU A 369 -6.59 -3.60 16.38
N ARG A 370 -5.52 -4.12 15.77
CA ARG A 370 -4.28 -3.35 15.54
C ARG A 370 -4.53 -2.20 14.55
N GLY A 371 -3.76 -1.12 14.67
CA GLY A 371 -3.98 0.12 13.93
C GLY A 371 -5.24 0.92 14.34
N ARG A 372 -5.95 0.51 15.40
CA ARG A 372 -7.14 1.22 15.93
C ARG A 372 -6.88 2.03 17.21
N LYS A 373 -5.61 2.26 17.56
CA LYS A 373 -5.16 2.92 18.81
C LYS A 373 -5.73 2.28 20.11
N VAL A 374 -6.15 1.02 20.05
CA VAL A 374 -6.75 0.30 21.20
C VAL A 374 -5.78 0.17 22.36
N GLY A 375 -4.52 -0.20 22.09
CA GLY A 375 -3.50 -0.30 23.13
C GLY A 375 -3.17 1.05 23.79
N GLU A 376 -3.11 2.13 23.02
CA GLU A 376 -2.90 3.49 23.54
C GLU A 376 -4.04 3.90 24.49
N ARG A 377 -5.29 3.61 24.14
CA ARG A 377 -6.46 3.88 24.99
C ARG A 377 -6.36 3.17 26.35
N LEU A 378 -5.87 1.93 26.38
CA LEU A 378 -5.64 1.19 27.63
C LEU A 378 -4.58 1.89 28.50
N VAL A 379 -3.44 2.27 27.90
CA VAL A 379 -2.36 2.96 28.61
C VAL A 379 -2.84 4.32 29.14
N ARG A 380 -3.51 5.11 28.30
CA ARG A 380 -4.07 6.42 28.67
C ARG A 380 -5.00 6.33 29.87
N GLN A 381 -5.89 5.33 29.92
CA GLN A 381 -6.77 5.14 31.09
C GLN A 381 -5.97 4.87 32.36
N ALA A 382 -4.92 4.05 32.30
CA ALA A 382 -4.06 3.81 33.47
C ALA A 382 -3.31 5.06 33.93
N ILE A 383 -2.86 5.92 33.01
CA ILE A 383 -2.25 7.21 33.34
C ILE A 383 -3.25 8.11 34.07
N GLU A 384 -4.48 8.24 33.55
CA GLU A 384 -5.53 9.05 34.16
C GLU A 384 -5.91 8.56 35.56
N ASP A 385 -6.02 7.24 35.73
CA ASP A 385 -6.29 6.63 37.02
C ASP A 385 -5.14 6.84 38.00
N ALA A 386 -3.89 6.74 37.53
CA ALA A 386 -2.73 7.01 38.35
C ALA A 386 -2.70 8.46 38.87
N ARG A 387 -3.04 9.43 38.02
CA ARG A 387 -3.21 10.85 38.44
C ARG A 387 -4.32 11.00 39.48
N ARG A 388 -5.46 10.35 39.25
CA ARG A 388 -6.64 10.44 40.13
C ARG A 388 -6.38 9.84 41.50
N GLU A 389 -5.65 8.73 41.55
CA GLU A 389 -5.34 7.98 42.76
C GLU A 389 -4.05 8.44 43.45
N GLY A 390 -3.27 9.31 42.81
CA GLY A 390 -1.98 9.77 43.35
C GLY A 390 -0.95 8.64 43.45
N ILE A 391 -1.00 7.67 42.53
CA ILE A 391 -0.08 6.54 42.46
C ILE A 391 0.89 6.72 41.28
N ALA A 392 2.07 6.14 41.38
CA ALA A 392 3.07 6.16 40.32
C ALA A 392 2.96 4.91 39.42
N ILE A 393 3.57 4.99 38.24
CA ILE A 393 3.64 3.91 37.24
C ILE A 393 5.10 3.54 36.95
N VAL A 394 5.36 2.25 36.80
CA VAL A 394 6.56 1.69 36.14
C VAL A 394 6.12 0.90 34.90
N PRO A 395 6.44 1.33 33.68
CA PRO A 395 6.05 0.62 32.46
C PRO A 395 7.12 -0.40 32.05
N LEU A 396 7.00 -1.64 32.52
CA LEU A 396 7.89 -2.74 32.10
C LEU A 396 7.48 -3.33 30.76
N CYS A 397 6.19 -3.31 30.43
CA CYS A 397 5.69 -3.65 29.11
C CYS A 397 6.34 -2.73 28.06
N PRO A 398 7.05 -3.26 27.04
CA PRO A 398 7.68 -2.45 26.00
C PRO A 398 6.69 -1.56 25.26
N PHE A 399 5.47 -2.05 25.03
CA PHE A 399 4.40 -1.27 24.41
C PHE A 399 4.01 -0.06 25.28
N ALA A 400 3.68 -0.29 26.56
CA ALA A 400 3.29 0.79 27.47
C ALA A 400 4.42 1.83 27.64
N LYS A 401 5.66 1.37 27.71
CA LYS A 401 6.85 2.24 27.75
C LYS A 401 6.93 3.12 26.49
N ALA A 402 6.84 2.51 25.32
CA ALA A 402 6.88 3.23 24.04
C ALA A 402 5.75 4.26 23.91
N GLN A 403 4.54 3.95 24.40
CA GLN A 403 3.44 4.91 24.45
C GLN A 403 3.77 6.08 25.38
N ILE A 404 4.20 5.83 26.61
CA ILE A 404 4.55 6.91 27.56
C ILE A 404 5.72 7.76 27.06
N ASP A 405 6.71 7.18 26.39
CA ASP A 405 7.82 7.92 25.79
C ASP A 405 7.36 8.85 24.63
N ARG A 406 6.26 8.50 23.94
CA ARG A 406 5.62 9.33 22.89
C ARG A 406 4.74 10.46 23.45
N HIS A 407 4.35 10.39 24.71
CA HIS A 407 3.50 11.38 25.38
C HIS A 407 4.24 12.05 26.54
N PRO A 408 4.99 13.16 26.29
CA PRO A 408 5.76 13.85 27.33
C PRO A 408 4.91 14.28 28.53
N GLU A 409 3.63 14.56 28.31
CA GLU A 409 2.69 14.92 29.36
C GLU A 409 2.34 13.76 30.30
N TRP A 410 2.61 12.49 29.94
CA TRP A 410 2.38 11.31 30.80
C TRP A 410 3.56 11.00 31.74
N GLN A 411 4.67 11.72 31.58
CA GLN A 411 5.87 11.54 32.42
C GLN A 411 5.64 11.97 33.89
N ASP A 412 4.54 12.67 34.17
CA ASP A 412 4.17 13.17 35.50
C ASP A 412 3.81 12.06 36.50
N VAL A 413 3.27 10.94 36.02
CA VAL A 413 2.91 9.78 36.86
C VAL A 413 4.01 8.72 36.94
N LEU A 414 5.12 8.89 36.23
CA LEU A 414 6.21 7.93 36.32
C LEU A 414 6.91 8.01 37.67
N ARG A 415 7.24 6.84 38.22
CA ARG A 415 8.12 6.79 39.37
C ARG A 415 9.49 7.34 38.97
N ARG A 416 9.86 8.50 39.52
CA ARG A 416 11.23 9.03 39.40
C ARG A 416 12.21 8.11 40.13
N PRO A 417 13.40 7.86 39.56
CA PRO A 417 14.41 6.99 40.17
C PRO A 417 14.83 7.44 41.57
#